data_AF-A0A4U0H1L5-F1
#
_entry.id   AF-A0A4U0H1L5-F1
#
_cell.length_a   1.000
_cell.length_b   1.000
_cell.length_c   1.000
_cell.angle_alpha   90.00
_cell.angle_beta   90.00
_cell.angle_gamma   90.00
#
_symmetry.space_group_name_H-M   'P 1'
#
loop_
_entity.id
_entity.type
_entity.pdbx_description
1 polymer ?
#
loop_
_entity_poly.entity_id
_entity_poly.type
_entity_poly.pdbx_seq_one_letter_code
_entity_poly.pdbx_strand_id
1 'polypeptide(L)'
;MATTLDNLTLEILAERCLTHFDSKKLVDWAVQVLELGYESNNLFVLAGLDHDTTIEREECFWKSVKDLNLEVEKNEDKLIKSYALTIANKAIRKEIGIDYAFGQMLKVVLASGYDNKYIAFFEIDEDLDYLNYRNLTLFNAGLTLENANDFILEELKIFAEMESLKIPHEERNQCYCENCKNFNTPLTISKFQFKRPFKYMVWGCGIFKSEKLKYQNEHNVKRMIIDKFKTFRS
;
A
#
# COMPACT_ATOMS: atom_id res chain seq x y z
N MET A 1 24.06 0.26 1.99
CA MET A 1 23.21 0.44 0.80
C MET A 1 22.95 -0.94 0.26
N ALA A 2 21.68 -1.32 0.08
CA ALA A 2 21.32 -2.61 -0.51
C ALA A 2 21.81 -2.65 -1.96
N THR A 3 22.36 -3.79 -2.38
CA THR A 3 22.82 -3.99 -3.77
C THR A 3 21.62 -4.16 -4.72
N THR A 4 21.85 -4.06 -6.03
CA THR A 4 20.81 -4.34 -7.03
C THR A 4 20.25 -5.76 -6.87
N LEU A 5 21.11 -6.73 -6.53
CA LEU A 5 20.73 -8.11 -6.24
C LEU A 5 19.83 -8.22 -5.01
N ASP A 6 20.17 -7.51 -3.93
CA ASP A 6 19.35 -7.50 -2.70
C ASP A 6 17.94 -6.95 -2.98
N ASN A 7 17.84 -5.89 -3.79
CA ASN A 7 16.56 -5.31 -4.16
C ASN A 7 15.71 -6.26 -5.03
N LEU A 8 16.31 -6.93 -6.03
CA LEU A 8 15.62 -7.93 -6.85
C LEU A 8 15.12 -9.10 -6.01
N THR A 9 15.97 -9.58 -5.10
CA THR A 9 15.65 -10.69 -4.20
C THR A 9 14.54 -10.29 -3.22
N LEU A 10 14.58 -9.07 -2.70
CA LEU A 10 13.55 -8.55 -1.81
C LEU A 10 12.19 -8.42 -2.51
N GLU A 11 12.19 -7.95 -3.77
CA GLU A 11 10.98 -7.80 -4.58
C GLU A 11 10.32 -9.17 -4.83
N ILE A 12 11.09 -10.17 -5.29
CA ILE A 12 10.53 -11.50 -5.54
C ILE A 12 10.07 -12.19 -4.25
N LEU A 13 10.79 -12.02 -3.14
CA LEU A 13 10.38 -12.57 -1.85
C LEU A 13 9.08 -11.95 -1.35
N ALA A 14 8.87 -10.67 -1.59
CA ALA A 14 7.65 -10.01 -1.18
C ALA A 14 6.48 -10.31 -2.13
N GLU A 15 6.73 -10.46 -3.42
CA GLU A 15 5.73 -10.95 -4.37
C GLU A 15 5.26 -12.36 -4.02
N ARG A 16 6.15 -13.22 -3.50
CA ARG A 16 5.80 -14.55 -2.97
C ARG A 16 4.82 -14.50 -1.80
N CYS A 17 4.79 -13.40 -1.04
CA CYS A 17 3.83 -13.20 0.04
C CYS A 17 2.45 -12.76 -0.47
N LEU A 18 2.31 -12.39 -1.75
CA LEU A 18 1.03 -11.96 -2.32
C LEU A 18 0.14 -13.15 -2.69
N THR A 19 -1.17 -12.91 -2.72
CA THR A 19 -2.13 -13.92 -3.16
C THR A 19 -1.89 -14.30 -4.62
N HIS A 20 -1.91 -15.61 -4.93
CA HIS A 20 -1.72 -16.16 -6.28
C HIS A 20 -0.36 -15.83 -6.93
N PHE A 21 0.74 -16.00 -6.19
CA PHE A 21 2.08 -15.88 -6.75
C PHE A 21 2.33 -16.86 -7.92
N ASP A 22 2.86 -16.32 -9.03
CA ASP A 22 3.31 -17.12 -10.18
C ASP A 22 4.79 -17.49 -10.03
N SER A 23 5.06 -18.79 -9.85
CA SER A 23 6.40 -19.31 -9.64
C SER A 23 7.34 -19.10 -10.84
N LYS A 24 6.84 -18.79 -12.03
CA LYS A 24 7.67 -18.41 -13.17
C LYS A 24 8.50 -17.15 -12.92
N LYS A 25 8.04 -16.27 -12.04
CA LYS A 25 8.81 -15.09 -11.64
C LYS A 25 10.13 -15.44 -10.92
N LEU A 26 10.25 -16.66 -10.38
CA LEU A 26 11.52 -17.16 -9.85
C LEU A 26 12.53 -17.42 -10.96
N VAL A 27 12.07 -17.82 -12.14
CA VAL A 27 12.88 -18.00 -13.34
C VAL A 27 13.32 -16.62 -13.86
N ASP A 28 12.38 -15.67 -13.96
CA ASP A 28 12.69 -14.28 -14.36
C ASP A 28 13.74 -13.65 -13.42
N TRP A 29 13.60 -13.87 -12.10
CA TRP A 29 14.59 -13.46 -11.12
C TRP A 29 15.95 -14.10 -11.40
N ALA A 30 16.00 -15.41 -11.65
CA ALA A 30 17.26 -16.11 -11.92
C ALA A 30 17.99 -15.56 -13.15
N VAL A 31 17.24 -15.28 -14.22
CA VAL A 31 17.78 -14.66 -15.45
C VAL A 31 18.35 -13.28 -15.14
N GLN A 32 17.61 -12.43 -14.42
CA GLN A 32 18.09 -11.08 -14.05
C GLN A 32 19.34 -11.13 -13.15
N VAL A 33 19.42 -12.08 -12.23
CA VAL A 33 20.60 -12.26 -11.37
C VAL A 33 21.83 -12.70 -12.18
N LEU A 34 21.65 -13.57 -13.17
CA LEU A 34 22.69 -13.95 -14.12
C LEU A 34 23.16 -12.76 -14.96
N GLU A 35 22.23 -11.92 -15.44
CA GLU A 35 22.55 -10.70 -16.20
C GLU A 35 23.36 -9.68 -15.37
N LEU A 36 23.20 -9.68 -14.05
CA LEU A 36 24.01 -8.89 -13.12
C LEU A 36 25.42 -9.46 -12.90
N GLY A 37 25.74 -10.62 -13.46
CA GLY A 37 27.04 -11.29 -13.37
C GLY A 37 27.22 -12.19 -12.15
N TYR A 38 26.14 -12.52 -11.44
CA TYR A 38 26.18 -13.49 -10.34
C TYR A 38 25.89 -14.88 -10.89
N GLU A 39 26.73 -15.84 -10.53
CA GLU A 39 26.65 -17.20 -11.09
C GLU A 39 26.64 -18.25 -9.97
N SER A 40 25.77 -19.24 -10.12
CA SER A 40 25.81 -20.49 -9.35
C SER A 40 25.15 -21.62 -10.14
N ASN A 41 25.52 -22.87 -9.85
CA ASN A 41 24.94 -24.02 -10.55
C ASN A 41 23.42 -24.07 -10.40
N ASN A 42 22.90 -23.81 -9.19
CA ASN A 42 21.46 -23.82 -8.95
C ASN A 42 20.75 -22.64 -9.65
N LEU A 43 21.43 -21.51 -9.84
CA LEU A 43 20.89 -20.36 -10.54
C LEU A 43 20.73 -20.65 -12.05
N PHE A 44 21.72 -21.28 -12.68
CA PHE A 44 21.61 -21.73 -14.07
C PHE A 44 20.49 -22.76 -14.25
N VAL A 45 20.36 -23.69 -13.30
CA VAL A 45 19.26 -24.66 -13.32
C VAL A 45 17.93 -23.93 -13.23
N LEU A 46 17.74 -23.04 -12.25
CA LEU A 46 16.49 -22.30 -12.08
C LEU A 46 16.10 -21.49 -13.31
N ALA A 47 17.06 -20.83 -13.96
CA ALA A 47 16.83 -20.08 -15.20
C ALA A 47 16.32 -20.94 -16.37
N GLY A 48 16.51 -22.28 -16.31
CA GLY A 48 16.01 -23.22 -17.30
C GLY A 48 14.65 -23.85 -17.00
N LEU A 49 14.02 -23.55 -15.86
CA LEU A 49 12.81 -24.25 -15.38
C LEU A 49 11.48 -23.67 -15.90
N ASP A 50 11.46 -23.08 -17.10
CA ASP A 50 10.29 -22.39 -17.68
C ASP A 50 9.03 -23.28 -17.81
N HIS A 51 9.22 -24.59 -17.96
CA HIS A 51 8.16 -25.57 -18.18
C HIS A 51 7.93 -26.52 -16.99
N ASP A 52 8.74 -26.40 -15.95
CA ASP A 52 8.73 -27.30 -14.79
C ASP A 52 7.68 -26.92 -13.74
N THR A 53 7.62 -27.70 -12.66
CA THR A 53 6.62 -27.50 -11.60
C THR A 53 6.99 -26.34 -10.67
N THR A 54 5.98 -25.77 -9.99
CA THR A 54 6.21 -24.77 -8.93
C THR A 54 7.11 -25.30 -7.82
N ILE A 55 7.01 -26.58 -7.48
CA ILE A 55 7.82 -27.21 -6.43
C ILE A 55 9.30 -27.17 -6.81
N GLU A 56 9.64 -27.58 -8.03
CA GLU A 56 11.02 -27.60 -8.51
C GLU A 56 11.62 -26.19 -8.59
N ARG A 57 10.86 -25.20 -9.04
CA ARG A 57 11.29 -23.80 -9.07
C ARG A 57 11.57 -23.25 -7.67
N GLU A 58 10.67 -23.51 -6.71
CA GLU A 58 10.84 -23.08 -5.32
C GLU A 58 12.07 -23.73 -4.67
N GLU A 59 12.27 -25.03 -4.87
CA GLU A 59 13.46 -25.72 -4.35
C GLU A 59 14.76 -25.15 -4.93
N CYS A 60 14.80 -24.90 -6.24
CA CYS A 60 15.98 -24.34 -6.90
C CYS A 60 16.21 -22.88 -6.53
N PHE A 61 15.16 -22.09 -6.28
CA PHE A 61 15.25 -20.73 -5.77
C PHE A 61 15.94 -20.69 -4.41
N TRP A 62 15.50 -21.50 -3.45
CA TRP A 62 16.12 -21.51 -2.11
C TRP A 62 17.56 -22.04 -2.12
N LYS A 63 17.87 -23.00 -3.00
CA LYS A 63 19.26 -23.43 -3.23
C LYS A 63 20.11 -22.28 -3.79
N SER A 64 19.58 -21.53 -4.76
CA SER A 64 20.28 -20.38 -5.37
C SER A 64 20.52 -19.26 -4.35
N VAL A 65 19.51 -18.92 -3.54
CA VAL A 65 19.64 -17.95 -2.43
C VAL A 65 20.75 -18.35 -1.46
N LYS A 66 20.84 -19.64 -1.13
CA LYS A 66 21.89 -20.18 -0.26
C LYS A 66 23.27 -20.13 -0.91
N ASP A 67 23.38 -20.52 -2.17
CA ASP A 67 24.65 -20.51 -2.91
C ASP A 67 25.22 -19.09 -3.06
N LEU A 68 24.35 -18.11 -3.28
CA LEU A 68 24.70 -16.70 -3.38
C LEU A 68 24.94 -16.04 -2.01
N ASN A 69 24.80 -16.79 -0.91
CA ASN A 69 24.94 -16.32 0.47
C ASN A 69 24.09 -15.07 0.76
N LEU A 70 22.86 -15.05 0.26
CA LEU A 70 21.94 -13.92 0.42
C LEU A 70 21.27 -13.96 1.79
N GLU A 71 21.36 -12.85 2.52
CA GLU A 71 20.60 -12.64 3.74
C GLU A 71 19.18 -12.20 3.39
N VAL A 72 18.21 -13.09 3.61
CA VAL A 72 16.81 -12.84 3.27
C VAL A 72 15.99 -12.42 4.48
N GLU A 73 15.18 -11.37 4.31
CA GLU A 73 14.13 -11.04 5.28
C GLU A 73 13.06 -12.13 5.24
N LYS A 74 12.66 -12.62 6.43
CA LYS A 74 11.69 -13.73 6.57
C LYS A 74 10.36 -13.26 7.14
N ASN A 75 10.31 -12.04 7.68
CA ASN A 75 9.09 -11.47 8.20
C ASN A 75 8.22 -10.95 7.03
N GLU A 76 7.09 -11.61 6.81
CA GLU A 76 6.15 -11.30 5.72
C GLU A 76 5.65 -9.86 5.79
N ASP A 77 5.32 -9.33 6.97
CA ASP A 77 4.85 -7.93 7.12
C ASP A 77 5.88 -6.92 6.59
N LYS A 78 7.16 -7.15 6.88
CA LYS A 78 8.25 -6.31 6.38
C LYS A 78 8.46 -6.46 4.88
N LEU A 79 8.34 -7.69 4.36
CA LEU A 79 8.43 -7.96 2.92
C LEU A 79 7.31 -7.23 2.17
N ILE A 80 6.06 -7.42 2.59
CA ILE A 80 4.87 -6.75 2.03
C ILE A 80 5.05 -5.23 2.08
N LYS A 81 5.48 -4.70 3.23
CA LYS A 81 5.75 -3.27 3.39
C LYS A 81 6.81 -2.75 2.41
N SER A 82 7.92 -3.47 2.26
CA SER A 82 8.99 -3.05 1.35
C SER A 82 8.53 -3.08 -0.11
N TYR A 83 7.75 -4.08 -0.49
CA TYR A 83 7.19 -4.19 -1.82
C TYR A 83 6.20 -3.09 -2.13
N ALA A 84 5.26 -2.82 -1.23
CA ALA A 84 4.32 -1.70 -1.35
C ALA A 84 5.05 -0.38 -1.59
N LEU A 85 6.12 -0.12 -0.82
CA LEU A 85 6.94 1.08 -0.98
C LEU A 85 7.72 1.08 -2.31
N THR A 86 8.19 -0.09 -2.76
CA THR A 86 8.90 -0.24 -4.03
C THR A 86 7.97 0.07 -5.21
N ILE A 87 6.79 -0.53 -5.24
CA ILE A 87 5.76 -0.30 -6.27
C ILE A 87 5.36 1.17 -6.31
N ALA A 88 5.04 1.77 -5.16
CA ALA A 88 4.66 3.17 -5.10
C ALA A 88 5.76 4.08 -5.65
N ASN A 89 7.02 3.84 -5.28
CA ASN A 89 8.14 4.62 -5.76
C ASN A 89 8.42 4.43 -7.26
N LYS A 90 8.35 3.19 -7.77
CA LYS A 90 8.48 2.92 -9.22
C LYS A 90 7.41 3.68 -10.01
N ALA A 91 6.17 3.70 -9.52
CA ALA A 91 5.07 4.43 -10.16
C ALA A 91 5.28 5.96 -10.11
N ILE A 92 5.70 6.50 -8.97
CA ILE A 92 6.01 7.93 -8.81
C ILE A 92 7.13 8.38 -9.76
N ARG A 93 8.16 7.54 -9.93
CA ARG A 93 9.26 7.76 -10.89
C ARG A 93 8.90 7.46 -12.34
N LYS A 94 7.67 6.99 -12.60
CA LYS A 94 7.16 6.60 -13.93
C LYS A 94 7.92 5.43 -14.57
N GLU A 95 8.50 4.56 -13.75
CA GLU A 95 9.16 3.31 -14.18
C GLU A 95 8.12 2.21 -14.50
N ILE A 96 6.94 2.30 -13.90
CA ILE A 96 5.79 1.41 -14.14
C ILE A 96 4.51 2.24 -14.34
N GLY A 97 3.53 1.68 -15.03
CA GLY A 97 2.22 2.32 -15.24
C GLY A 97 1.39 2.39 -13.96
N ILE A 98 0.52 3.41 -13.87
CA ILE A 98 -0.35 3.63 -12.69
C ILE A 98 -1.32 2.47 -12.48
N ASP A 99 -1.98 1.99 -13.54
CA ASP A 99 -2.92 0.86 -13.47
C ASP A 99 -2.24 -0.41 -12.93
N TYR A 100 -1.03 -0.67 -13.40
CA TYR A 100 -0.24 -1.81 -12.92
C TYR A 100 0.12 -1.65 -11.45
N ALA A 101 0.63 -0.48 -11.06
CA ALA A 101 1.00 -0.20 -9.67
C ALA A 101 -0.22 -0.31 -8.75
N PHE A 102 -1.36 0.23 -9.15
CA PHE A 102 -2.62 0.13 -8.42
C PHE A 102 -3.05 -1.33 -8.25
N GLY A 103 -3.02 -2.12 -9.32
CA GLY A 103 -3.31 -3.56 -9.25
C GLY A 103 -2.37 -4.32 -8.31
N GLN A 104 -1.08 -3.96 -8.22
CA GLN A 104 -0.17 -4.54 -7.22
C GLN A 104 -0.53 -4.08 -5.80
N MET A 105 -0.90 -2.81 -5.60
CA MET A 105 -1.31 -2.32 -4.29
C MET A 105 -2.60 -2.98 -3.79
N LEU A 106 -3.54 -3.33 -4.66
CA LEU A 106 -4.72 -4.11 -4.28
C LEU A 106 -4.35 -5.52 -3.79
N LYS A 107 -3.37 -6.17 -4.42
CA LYS A 107 -2.84 -7.45 -3.91
C LYS A 107 -2.17 -7.29 -2.55
N VAL A 108 -1.47 -6.18 -2.32
CA VAL A 108 -0.89 -5.84 -1.02
C VAL A 108 -1.99 -5.70 0.03
N VAL A 109 -3.10 -5.01 -0.28
CA VAL A 109 -4.24 -4.89 0.65
C VAL A 109 -4.73 -6.28 1.07
N LEU A 110 -4.99 -7.16 0.11
CA LEU A 110 -5.45 -8.52 0.37
C LEU A 110 -4.44 -9.33 1.20
N ALA A 111 -3.17 -9.33 0.81
CA ALA A 111 -2.10 -10.07 1.48
C ALA A 111 -1.84 -9.57 2.92
N SER A 112 -2.03 -8.27 3.16
CA SER A 112 -1.89 -7.67 4.48
C SER A 112 -3.08 -7.92 5.42
N GLY A 113 -4.14 -8.60 4.94
CA GLY A 113 -5.37 -8.77 5.71
C GLY A 113 -6.11 -7.45 5.92
N TYR A 114 -6.10 -6.57 4.92
CA TYR A 114 -6.71 -5.24 4.97
C TYR A 114 -6.08 -4.33 6.05
N ASP A 115 -4.75 -4.33 6.19
CA ASP A 115 -4.05 -3.38 7.06
C ASP A 115 -4.43 -1.95 6.63
N ASN A 116 -4.84 -1.16 7.62
CA ASN A 116 -5.26 0.23 7.47
C ASN A 116 -4.22 1.08 6.70
N LYS A 117 -2.92 0.75 6.77
CA LYS A 117 -1.87 1.44 5.98
C LYS A 117 -2.12 1.40 4.47
N TYR A 118 -2.82 0.38 3.97
CA TYR A 118 -3.07 0.18 2.55
C TYR A 118 -4.56 0.32 2.19
N ILE A 119 -5.46 0.44 3.16
CA ILE A 119 -6.91 0.35 2.94
C ILE A 119 -7.46 1.37 1.94
N ALA A 120 -6.82 2.54 1.82
CA ALA A 120 -7.19 3.57 0.87
C ALA A 120 -7.19 3.08 -0.59
N PHE A 121 -6.31 2.13 -0.96
CA PHE A 121 -6.30 1.57 -2.30
C PHE A 121 -7.55 0.73 -2.58
N PHE A 122 -8.04 -0.01 -1.58
CA PHE A 122 -9.31 -0.74 -1.68
C PHE A 122 -10.51 0.22 -1.74
N GLU A 123 -10.52 1.28 -0.94
CA GLU A 123 -11.58 2.29 -0.98
C GLU A 123 -11.66 2.99 -2.35
N ILE A 124 -10.51 3.24 -3.00
CA ILE A 124 -10.47 3.77 -4.36
C ILE A 124 -11.04 2.76 -5.36
N ASP A 125 -10.70 1.48 -5.24
CA ASP A 125 -11.20 0.43 -6.15
C ASP A 125 -12.73 0.30 -6.07
N GLU A 126 -13.27 0.25 -4.85
CA GLU A 126 -14.73 0.28 -4.62
C GLU A 126 -15.37 1.52 -5.24
N ASP A 127 -14.80 2.71 -5.02
CA ASP A 127 -15.35 3.93 -5.60
C ASP A 127 -15.31 3.95 -7.13
N LEU A 128 -14.26 3.42 -7.76
CA LEU A 128 -14.18 3.29 -9.21
C LEU A 128 -15.27 2.35 -9.75
N ASP A 129 -15.52 1.24 -9.05
CA ASP A 129 -16.58 0.31 -9.42
C ASP A 129 -17.96 0.99 -9.29
N TYR A 130 -18.21 1.69 -8.18
CA TYR A 130 -19.45 2.47 -7.99
C TYR A 130 -19.63 3.61 -8.99
N LEU A 131 -18.55 4.28 -9.39
CA LEU A 131 -18.59 5.30 -10.44
C LEU A 131 -19.05 4.70 -11.78
N ASN A 132 -18.56 3.51 -12.13
CA ASN A 132 -18.96 2.81 -13.35
C ASN A 132 -20.46 2.44 -13.37
N TYR A 133 -21.03 2.03 -12.22
CA TYR A 133 -22.44 1.59 -12.16
C TYR A 133 -23.45 2.68 -11.82
N ARG A 134 -23.06 3.64 -10.99
CA ARG A 134 -24.00 4.60 -10.36
C ARG A 134 -23.55 6.05 -10.39
N ASN A 135 -22.37 6.34 -10.95
CA ASN A 135 -21.79 7.69 -11.02
C ASN A 135 -21.74 8.39 -9.64
N LEU A 136 -21.35 7.63 -8.61
CA LEU A 136 -21.29 8.05 -7.21
C LEU A 136 -20.03 7.42 -6.57
N THR A 137 -19.51 8.07 -5.53
CA THR A 137 -18.42 7.56 -4.68
C THR A 137 -18.93 7.34 -3.25
N LEU A 138 -18.48 6.28 -2.59
CA LEU A 138 -18.74 5.98 -1.18
C LEU A 138 -17.74 6.68 -0.25
N PHE A 139 -16.46 6.68 -0.60
CA PHE A 139 -15.38 7.11 0.29
C PHE A 139 -14.73 8.44 -0.15
N ASN A 140 -14.45 8.58 -1.45
CA ASN A 140 -13.61 9.62 -2.01
C ASN A 140 -14.41 10.59 -2.87
N ALA A 141 -15.05 11.58 -2.25
CA ALA A 141 -15.93 12.54 -2.93
C ALA A 141 -15.30 13.35 -4.09
N GLY A 142 -13.96 13.37 -4.20
CA GLY A 142 -13.22 14.04 -5.29
C GLY A 142 -12.78 13.12 -6.43
N LEU A 143 -13.05 11.81 -6.34
CA LEU A 143 -12.68 10.84 -7.35
C LEU A 143 -13.74 10.79 -8.48
N THR A 144 -13.26 10.74 -9.71
CA THR A 144 -14.05 10.63 -10.94
C THR A 144 -13.31 9.70 -11.91
N LEU A 145 -14.01 9.19 -12.93
CA LEU A 145 -13.35 8.37 -13.96
C LEU A 145 -12.30 9.15 -14.76
N GLU A 146 -12.50 10.47 -14.95
CA GLU A 146 -11.58 11.33 -15.70
C GLU A 146 -10.28 11.61 -14.96
N ASN A 147 -10.32 11.72 -13.62
CA ASN A 147 -9.15 12.01 -12.80
C ASN A 147 -8.57 10.79 -12.06
N ALA A 148 -9.08 9.58 -12.33
CA ALA A 148 -8.72 8.37 -11.59
C ALA A 148 -7.21 8.13 -11.50
N ASN A 149 -6.50 8.25 -12.61
CA ASN A 149 -5.05 8.03 -12.66
C ASN A 149 -4.27 9.05 -11.82
N ASP A 150 -4.65 10.33 -11.89
CA ASP A 150 -4.02 11.38 -11.09
C ASP A 150 -4.34 11.21 -9.60
N PHE A 151 -5.55 10.78 -9.29
CA PHE A 151 -5.99 10.50 -7.93
C PHE A 151 -5.21 9.33 -7.32
N ILE A 152 -5.10 8.20 -8.03
CA ILE A 152 -4.31 7.03 -7.61
C ILE A 152 -2.84 7.40 -7.42
N LEU A 153 -2.27 8.15 -8.37
CA LEU A 153 -0.88 8.61 -8.27
C LEU A 153 -0.66 9.49 -7.03
N GLU A 154 -1.62 10.33 -6.69
CA GLU A 154 -1.57 11.15 -5.48
C GLU A 154 -1.62 10.28 -4.21
N GLU A 155 -2.47 9.25 -4.17
CA GLU A 155 -2.51 8.31 -3.03
C GLU A 155 -1.18 7.55 -2.89
N LEU A 156 -0.57 7.11 -4.00
CA LEU A 156 0.76 6.47 -3.98
C LEU A 156 1.83 7.39 -3.39
N LYS A 157 1.81 8.69 -3.74
CA LYS A 157 2.73 9.69 -3.17
C LYS A 157 2.50 9.88 -1.68
N ILE A 158 1.24 10.03 -1.27
CA ILE A 158 0.86 10.18 0.14
C ILE A 158 1.34 8.97 0.94
N PHE A 159 1.06 7.77 0.47
CA PHE A 159 1.51 6.53 1.08
C PHE A 159 3.03 6.49 1.25
N ALA A 160 3.79 6.69 0.16
CA ALA A 160 5.25 6.65 0.20
C ALA A 160 5.83 7.69 1.17
N GLU A 161 5.24 8.89 1.22
CA GLU A 161 5.66 9.96 2.09
C GLU A 161 5.37 9.67 3.57
N MET A 162 4.18 9.16 3.89
CA MET A 162 3.85 8.72 5.26
C MET A 162 4.77 7.60 5.75
N GLU A 163 5.15 6.67 4.88
CA GLU A 163 6.13 5.63 5.21
C GLU A 163 7.53 6.20 5.43
N SER A 164 7.98 7.13 4.59
CA SER A 164 9.28 7.80 4.75
C SER A 164 9.38 8.57 6.07
N LEU A 165 8.28 9.23 6.47
CA LEU A 165 8.16 9.94 7.72
C LEU A 165 7.91 9.02 8.91
N LYS A 166 7.70 7.71 8.69
CA LYS A 166 7.38 6.73 9.75
C LYS A 166 6.22 7.21 10.63
N ILE A 167 5.18 7.78 10.03
CA ILE A 167 4.03 8.30 10.76
C ILE A 167 3.31 7.11 11.43
N PRO A 168 3.12 7.12 12.77
CA PRO A 168 2.45 6.05 13.51
C PRO A 168 1.01 5.83 13.05
N HIS A 169 0.52 4.61 13.19
CA HIS A 169 -0.84 4.23 12.77
C HIS A 169 -1.91 5.07 13.49
N GLU A 170 -1.71 5.38 14.76
CA GLU A 170 -2.64 6.17 15.56
C GLU A 170 -2.81 7.59 15.01
N GLU A 171 -1.73 8.17 14.50
CA GLU A 171 -1.72 9.52 13.92
C GLU A 171 -2.34 9.53 12.52
N ARG A 172 -2.11 8.47 11.72
CA ARG A 172 -2.77 8.32 10.40
C ARG A 172 -4.28 8.24 10.50
N ASN A 173 -4.82 7.74 11.61
CA ASN A 173 -6.25 7.56 11.83
C ASN A 173 -6.96 8.79 12.43
N GLN A 174 -6.25 9.91 12.62
CA GLN A 174 -6.86 11.11 13.17
C GLN A 174 -7.72 11.82 12.12
N CYS A 175 -8.90 12.27 12.55
CA CYS A 175 -9.72 13.18 11.77
C CYS A 175 -9.32 14.63 12.06
N TYR A 176 -9.49 15.51 11.08
CA TYR A 176 -9.31 16.94 11.27
C TYR A 176 -10.65 17.58 11.64
N CYS A 177 -10.74 18.28 12.78
CA CYS A 177 -11.93 19.03 13.11
C CYS A 177 -11.83 20.48 12.65
N GLU A 178 -12.81 20.92 11.86
CA GLU A 178 -12.82 22.27 11.30
C GLU A 178 -13.10 23.36 12.33
N ASN A 179 -13.69 23.03 13.48
CA ASN A 179 -13.96 24.00 14.54
C ASN A 179 -12.74 24.20 15.44
N CYS A 180 -12.14 23.11 15.92
CA CYS A 180 -11.01 23.19 16.84
C CYS A 180 -9.66 23.32 16.13
N LYS A 181 -9.65 23.16 14.81
CA LYS A 181 -8.47 23.23 13.94
C LYS A 181 -7.36 22.26 14.36
N ASN A 182 -7.72 21.16 15.00
CA ASN A 182 -6.80 20.14 15.50
C ASN A 182 -7.19 18.74 15.01
N PHE A 183 -6.18 17.89 14.91
CA PHE A 183 -6.36 16.46 14.73
C PHE A 183 -6.85 15.80 16.00
N ASN A 184 -7.80 14.87 15.87
CA ASN A 184 -8.36 14.16 17.00
C ASN A 184 -8.97 12.83 16.55
N THR A 185 -9.03 11.88 17.48
CA THR A 185 -9.83 10.67 17.30
C THR A 185 -11.30 11.03 17.48
N PRO A 186 -12.17 10.75 16.49
CA PRO A 186 -13.58 11.07 16.59
C PRO A 186 -14.23 10.22 17.69
N LEU A 187 -15.18 10.81 18.41
CA LEU A 187 -16.00 10.15 19.42
C LEU A 187 -17.42 9.99 18.90
N THR A 188 -18.09 8.91 19.33
CA THR A 188 -19.51 8.73 19.07
C THR A 188 -20.34 9.56 20.04
N ILE A 189 -21.17 10.46 19.51
CA ILE A 189 -22.01 11.38 20.27
C ILE A 189 -23.47 11.00 20.03
N SER A 190 -24.29 10.98 21.09
CA SER A 190 -25.73 10.79 20.96
C SER A 190 -26.43 12.12 20.74
N LYS A 191 -27.21 12.22 19.66
CA LYS A 191 -28.10 13.35 19.38
C LYS A 191 -29.56 12.92 19.43
N PHE A 192 -30.40 13.86 19.82
CA PHE A 192 -31.85 13.68 19.85
C PHE A 192 -32.50 14.51 18.74
N GLN A 193 -33.33 13.88 17.91
CA GLN A 193 -34.09 14.58 16.88
C GLN A 193 -35.49 14.94 17.40
N PHE A 194 -35.82 16.22 17.48
CA PHE A 194 -37.16 16.64 17.95
C PHE A 194 -38.27 16.41 16.92
N LYS A 195 -37.96 16.48 15.61
CA LYS A 195 -38.95 16.31 14.53
C LYS A 195 -39.49 14.87 14.40
N ARG A 196 -38.69 13.89 14.82
CA ARG A 196 -39.04 12.48 14.96
C ARG A 196 -38.27 11.99 16.17
N PRO A 197 -38.90 11.77 17.35
CA PRO A 197 -38.20 11.53 18.60
C PRO A 197 -37.48 10.18 18.57
N PHE A 198 -36.26 10.18 18.06
CA PHE A 198 -35.32 9.09 18.15
C PHE A 198 -33.92 9.63 18.47
N LYS A 199 -33.15 8.82 19.19
CA LYS A 199 -31.73 9.06 19.40
C LYS A 199 -30.96 8.48 18.23
N TYR A 200 -30.00 9.22 17.71
CA TYR A 200 -29.07 8.75 16.71
C TYR A 200 -27.64 9.09 17.12
N MET A 201 -26.71 8.32 16.57
CA MET A 201 -25.29 8.44 16.88
C MET A 201 -24.59 9.16 15.73
N VAL A 202 -23.72 10.09 16.07
CA VAL A 202 -22.92 10.88 15.12
C VAL A 202 -21.47 10.86 15.56
N TRP A 203 -20.55 10.92 14.60
CA TRP A 203 -19.15 11.18 14.91
C TRP A 203 -18.96 12.66 15.18
N GLY A 204 -18.21 12.98 16.24
CA GLY A 204 -17.77 14.34 16.44
C GLY A 204 -16.45 14.43 17.16
N CYS A 205 -15.91 15.64 17.16
CA CYS A 205 -14.58 15.93 17.70
C CYS A 205 -14.47 15.52 19.17
N GLY A 206 -13.37 14.84 19.52
CA GLY A 206 -13.10 14.46 20.91
C GLY A 206 -13.00 15.62 21.90
N ILE A 207 -12.76 16.85 21.40
CA ILE A 207 -12.60 18.05 22.22
C ILE A 207 -13.90 18.87 22.26
N PHE A 208 -14.41 19.29 21.09
CA PHE A 208 -15.55 20.21 20.99
C PHE A 208 -16.88 19.54 20.66
N LYS A 209 -16.90 18.21 20.51
CA LYS A 209 -18.10 17.44 20.11
C LYS A 209 -18.74 17.94 18.80
N SER A 210 -17.96 18.62 17.96
CA SER A 210 -18.40 19.13 16.67
C SER A 210 -18.42 18.03 15.62
N GLU A 211 -19.48 17.97 14.82
CA GLU A 211 -19.62 17.05 13.67
C GLU A 211 -18.86 17.53 12.42
N LYS A 212 -18.30 18.74 12.45
CA LYS A 212 -17.52 19.28 11.33
C LYS A 212 -16.13 18.64 11.32
N LEU A 213 -16.10 17.39 10.88
CA LEU A 213 -14.92 16.55 10.74
C LEU A 213 -14.61 16.32 9.27
N LYS A 214 -13.32 16.38 8.94
CA LYS A 214 -12.76 15.80 7.72
C LYS A 214 -12.06 14.51 8.09
N TYR A 215 -12.28 13.48 7.28
CA TYR A 215 -11.91 12.11 7.63
C TYR A 215 -10.53 11.72 7.11
N GLN A 216 -9.91 10.75 7.77
CA GLN A 216 -8.53 10.32 7.51
C GLN A 216 -8.32 9.71 6.12
N ASN A 217 -9.38 9.24 5.46
CA ASN A 217 -9.30 8.70 4.11
C ASN A 217 -9.15 9.81 3.05
N GLU A 218 -9.57 11.05 3.34
CA GLU A 218 -9.40 12.17 2.41
C GLU A 218 -7.92 12.54 2.22
N HIS A 219 -7.49 12.68 0.95
CA HIS A 219 -6.14 13.14 0.62
C HIS A 219 -5.76 14.46 1.33
N ASN A 220 -6.71 15.39 1.48
CA ASN A 220 -6.45 16.67 2.15
C ASN A 220 -6.04 16.47 3.62
N VAL A 221 -6.66 15.54 4.33
CA VAL A 221 -6.38 15.28 5.75
C VAL A 221 -5.03 14.58 5.86
N LYS A 222 -4.77 13.59 5.01
CA LYS A 222 -3.48 12.90 4.92
C LYS A 222 -2.33 13.87 4.67
N ARG A 223 -2.49 14.82 3.74
CA ARG A 223 -1.51 15.89 3.46
C ARG A 223 -1.27 16.77 4.68
N MET A 224 -2.32 17.19 5.38
CA MET A 224 -2.17 17.97 6.61
C MET A 224 -1.43 17.20 7.72
N ILE A 225 -1.64 15.89 7.83
CA ILE A 225 -0.90 15.02 8.77
C ILE A 225 0.59 14.99 8.40
N ILE A 226 0.90 14.80 7.11
CA ILE A 226 2.28 14.83 6.60
C ILE A 226 2.96 16.15 6.94
N ASP A 227 2.30 17.28 6.69
CA ASP A 227 2.87 18.62 6.93
C ASP A 227 3.14 18.86 8.42
N LYS A 228 2.21 18.45 9.30
CA LYS A 228 2.42 18.44 10.76
C LYS A 228 3.72 17.69 11.10
N PHE A 229 3.91 16.48 10.57
CA PHE A 229 5.10 15.66 10.85
C PHE A 229 6.41 16.22 10.28
N LYS A 230 6.36 16.92 9.14
CA LYS A 230 7.53 17.63 8.60
C LYS A 230 7.98 18.74 9.53
N THR A 231 7.04 19.55 10.03
CA THR A 231 7.36 20.69 10.92
C THR A 231 7.92 20.27 12.29
N PHE A 232 7.58 19.08 12.79
CA PHE A 232 8.16 18.55 14.03
C PHE A 232 9.60 18.02 13.88
N ARG A 233 10.05 17.78 12.65
CA ARG A 233 11.37 17.18 12.36
C ARG A 233 12.40 18.16 11.79
N SER A 234 11.96 19.37 11.40
CA SER A 234 12.80 20.51 11.05
C SER A 234 13.25 21.27 12.29
#